data_AF-A0A7Y2SJK1-F1
#
_entry.id   AF-A0A7Y2SJK1-F1
#
_cell.length_a   1.000
_cell.length_b   1.000
_cell.length_c   1.000
_cell.angle_alpha   90.00
_cell.angle_beta   90.00
_cell.angle_gamma   90.00
#
_symmetry.space_group_name_H-M   'P 1'
#
loop_
_entity.id
_entity.type
_entity.pdbx_description
1 polymer ?
#
loop_
_entity_poly.entity_id
_entity_poly.type
_entity_poly.pdbx_seq_one_letter_code
_entity_poly.pdbx_strand_id
1 'polypeptide(L)'
;MTFRLHEIPTSQPALRSSQDAKMPDIPAQPRSIVESGLTMGFLTDLILKVIYFTGSVTGQRLEEMTKLPFLGIIDKVLEFLKLEEFVDITGAEGGFSERSFQYVIANKGRDKIHEVLERSQYAGPAPVPFQQYIDMVKLQNVGEMVIDQAAIRQAFGHIVVSEKMLDKIGPAANSARSLFLYGPPGNGKTTIAEGISNMLGGYVLIPYTVEIDGQIIKVFDPLNHQVVQQNAVGHAEVDAPFPGAPVRQVSSSFPDARWVVCKRPRVVVGGELILEQLELIFDPSAKIYEAPFQMKANGGLFLIDDFGRQKCRPQDLLNRWIVPLEKKFDYLALQTGKKLQVPFDVLIVFSTNLNPKDLVDDAFLRRIRHKIEVPNPSPAEFRSIFQLVCKQKKIPYSDDGLRHLIQEHYMKAGRDLRSCHPRDLCDQILDEAKYRSIAPTMNKELIDRACEAYFVKLG
;
A
#
# COMPACT_ATOMS: atom_id res chain seq x y z
N MET A 1 -3.12 32.85 51.28
CA MET A 1 -2.59 31.50 51.02
C MET A 1 -2.93 31.15 49.58
N THR A 2 -1.92 31.19 48.72
CA THR A 2 -2.04 31.10 47.26
C THR A 2 -1.95 29.62 46.85
N PHE A 3 -3.05 29.05 46.37
CA PHE A 3 -3.05 27.69 45.82
C PHE A 3 -2.49 27.71 44.40
N ARG A 4 -1.29 27.13 44.21
CA ARG A 4 -0.68 26.90 42.89
C ARG A 4 -1.30 25.65 42.26
N LEU A 5 -1.97 25.83 41.12
CA LEU A 5 -2.33 24.73 40.21
C LEU A 5 -1.05 24.04 39.72
N HIS A 6 -0.97 22.73 39.91
CA HIS A 6 0.07 21.91 39.30
C HIS A 6 -0.15 21.89 37.78
N GLU A 7 0.81 22.44 37.03
CA GLU A 7 0.90 22.28 35.59
C GLU A 7 1.10 20.79 35.28
N ILE A 8 0.13 20.19 34.61
CA ILE A 8 0.28 18.87 33.99
C ILE A 8 1.28 19.06 32.85
N PRO A 9 2.41 18.33 32.79
CA PRO A 9 3.37 18.49 31.72
C PRO A 9 2.71 18.10 30.40
N THR A 10 2.56 19.05 29.48
CA THR A 10 2.24 18.81 28.07
C THR A 10 3.46 18.22 27.36
N SER A 11 3.88 17.02 27.76
CA SER A 11 4.66 16.15 26.89
C SER A 11 3.67 15.24 26.18
N GLN A 12 3.22 15.63 25.00
CA GLN A 12 2.71 14.64 24.05
C GLN A 12 3.84 13.63 23.84
N PRO A 13 3.66 12.34 24.14
CA PRO A 13 4.57 11.35 23.60
C PRO A 13 4.45 11.48 22.08
N ALA A 14 5.55 11.83 21.42
CA ALA A 14 5.60 11.80 19.97
C ALA A 14 5.03 10.44 19.53
N LEU A 15 4.10 10.45 18.57
CA LEU A 15 3.82 9.25 17.78
C LEU A 15 5.18 8.63 17.48
N ARG A 16 5.43 7.37 17.87
CA ARG A 16 6.56 6.62 17.34
C ARG A 16 6.35 6.70 15.84
N SER A 17 7.06 7.61 15.19
CA SER A 17 6.94 7.81 13.78
C SER A 17 7.35 6.47 13.17
N SER A 18 6.86 6.14 11.99
CA SER A 18 7.35 4.95 11.28
C SER A 18 8.89 4.93 11.19
N GLN A 19 9.57 6.06 11.41
CA GLN A 19 11.03 6.21 11.48
C GLN A 19 11.71 5.37 12.57
N ASP A 20 11.03 4.98 13.66
CA ASP A 20 11.60 4.09 14.69
C ASP A 20 11.42 2.59 14.37
N ALA A 21 10.70 2.26 13.30
CA ALA A 21 10.50 0.87 12.90
C ALA A 21 11.79 0.31 12.27
N LYS A 22 12.20 -0.89 12.71
CA LYS A 22 13.37 -1.60 12.16
C LYS A 22 13.19 -1.73 10.63
N MET A 23 14.19 -1.27 9.88
CA MET A 23 14.24 -1.49 8.42
C MET A 23 14.29 -2.99 8.12
N PRO A 24 13.61 -3.46 7.06
CA PRO A 24 13.62 -4.87 6.71
C PRO A 24 15.02 -5.27 6.24
N ASP A 25 15.42 -6.51 6.56
CA ASP A 25 16.69 -7.06 6.11
C ASP A 25 16.62 -7.31 4.59
N ILE A 26 17.32 -6.48 3.83
CA ILE A 26 17.27 -6.49 2.36
C ILE A 26 18.19 -7.59 1.82
N PRO A 27 17.73 -8.44 0.87
CA PRO A 27 18.60 -9.40 0.21
C PRO A 27 19.82 -8.72 -0.42
N ALA A 28 20.95 -9.44 -0.43
CA ALA A 28 22.13 -9.00 -1.15
C ALA A 28 21.88 -9.03 -2.66
N GLN A 29 22.47 -8.07 -3.37
CA GLN A 29 22.46 -8.00 -4.82
C GLN A 29 23.09 -9.27 -5.42
N PRO A 30 22.47 -9.88 -6.45
CA PRO A 30 23.01 -11.08 -7.08
C PRO A 30 24.32 -10.77 -7.79
N ARG A 31 25.30 -11.67 -7.71
CA ARG A 31 26.64 -11.50 -8.30
C ARG A 31 26.85 -12.28 -9.59
N SER A 32 25.86 -13.09 -9.98
CA SER A 32 25.88 -13.89 -11.20
C SER A 32 24.47 -14.10 -11.73
N ILE A 33 24.37 -14.51 -12.99
CA ILE A 33 23.09 -14.90 -13.62
C ILE A 33 22.39 -15.98 -12.78
N VAL A 34 23.14 -16.96 -12.29
CA VAL A 34 22.59 -18.04 -11.45
C VAL A 34 22.00 -17.50 -10.14
N GLU A 35 22.73 -16.61 -9.46
CA GLU A 35 22.24 -15.98 -8.21
C GLU A 35 21.03 -15.06 -8.43
N SER A 36 20.89 -14.46 -9.61
CA SER A 36 19.71 -13.66 -9.96
C SER A 36 18.42 -14.49 -9.95
N GLY A 37 18.56 -15.81 -10.14
CA GLY A 37 17.47 -16.78 -10.29
C GLY A 37 16.78 -16.73 -11.65
N LEU A 38 17.28 -15.93 -12.59
CA LEU A 38 16.80 -15.83 -13.96
C LEU A 38 17.71 -16.60 -14.92
N THR A 39 17.16 -17.05 -16.04
CA THR A 39 17.94 -17.73 -17.08
C THR A 39 18.67 -16.73 -17.98
N MET A 40 19.78 -17.16 -18.60
CA MET A 40 20.47 -16.36 -19.62
C MET A 40 19.51 -15.93 -20.74
N GLY A 41 18.66 -16.84 -21.22
CA GLY A 41 17.67 -16.53 -22.27
C GLY A 41 16.68 -15.44 -21.84
N PHE A 42 16.17 -15.48 -20.61
CA PHE A 42 15.27 -14.44 -20.10
C PHE A 42 15.97 -13.08 -20.02
N LEU A 43 17.20 -13.05 -19.52
CA LEU A 43 17.96 -11.80 -19.38
C LEU A 43 18.35 -11.23 -20.74
N THR A 44 18.73 -12.07 -21.70
CA THR A 44 18.97 -11.70 -23.10
C THR A 44 17.73 -11.03 -23.69
N ASP A 45 16.56 -11.65 -23.57
CA ASP A 45 15.29 -11.12 -24.06
C ASP A 45 14.93 -9.78 -23.37
N LEU A 46 15.15 -9.68 -22.05
CA LEU A 46 14.90 -8.45 -21.28
C LEU A 46 15.82 -7.31 -21.74
N ILE A 47 17.13 -7.54 -21.78
CA ILE A 47 18.11 -6.50 -22.14
C ILE A 47 17.93 -6.07 -23.60
N LEU A 48 17.69 -7.02 -24.51
CA LEU A 48 17.41 -6.70 -25.91
C LEU A 48 16.17 -5.80 -26.05
N LYS A 49 15.11 -6.05 -25.27
CA LYS A 49 13.94 -5.16 -25.21
C LYS A 49 14.25 -3.78 -24.67
N VAL A 50 15.07 -3.68 -23.61
CA VAL A 50 15.48 -2.36 -23.08
C VAL A 50 16.23 -1.56 -24.14
N ILE A 51 17.19 -2.19 -24.84
CA ILE A 51 17.94 -1.54 -25.92
C ILE A 51 16.98 -1.12 -27.05
N TYR A 52 16.06 -2.01 -27.46
CA TYR A 52 15.08 -1.72 -28.51
C TYR A 52 14.23 -0.48 -28.23
N PHE A 53 13.61 -0.41 -27.06
CA PHE A 53 12.70 0.70 -26.73
C PHE A 53 13.44 2.01 -26.45
N THR A 54 14.72 1.94 -26.04
CA THR A 54 15.54 3.14 -25.78
C THR A 54 16.26 3.63 -27.04
N GLY A 55 16.48 2.75 -28.03
CA GLY A 55 17.20 3.03 -29.27
C GLY A 55 18.73 2.90 -29.12
N SER A 56 19.32 3.67 -28.21
CA SER A 56 20.73 3.56 -27.79
C SER A 56 20.82 3.69 -26.28
N VAL A 57 21.60 2.82 -25.63
CA VAL A 57 21.66 2.77 -24.17
C VAL A 57 23.06 2.40 -23.67
N THR A 58 23.51 3.03 -22.59
CA THR A 58 24.79 2.68 -21.96
C THR A 58 24.64 1.48 -21.04
N GLY A 59 25.75 0.77 -20.77
CA GLY A 59 25.80 -0.28 -19.76
C GLY A 59 25.32 0.20 -18.38
N GLN A 60 25.71 1.41 -17.97
CA GLN A 60 25.23 2.03 -16.73
C GLN A 60 23.70 2.24 -16.75
N ARG A 61 23.15 2.72 -17.86
CA ARG A 61 21.70 2.94 -17.94
C ARG A 61 20.92 1.62 -17.93
N LEU A 62 21.49 0.55 -18.50
CA LEU A 62 20.94 -0.81 -18.38
C LEU A 62 20.88 -1.26 -16.91
N GLU A 63 21.90 -1.01 -16.09
CA GLU A 63 21.86 -1.30 -14.65
C GLU A 63 20.69 -0.59 -13.98
N GLU A 64 20.53 0.71 -14.23
CA GLU A 64 19.49 1.52 -13.60
C GLU A 64 18.07 1.08 -14.00
N MET A 65 17.87 0.72 -15.26
CA MET A 65 16.57 0.31 -15.80
C MET A 65 16.21 -1.12 -15.39
N THR A 66 17.16 -2.05 -15.44
CA THR A 66 16.93 -3.46 -15.11
C THR A 66 17.13 -3.78 -13.62
N LYS A 67 17.70 -2.86 -12.84
CA LYS A 67 18.04 -3.08 -11.42
C LYS A 67 18.97 -4.28 -11.19
N LEU A 68 19.81 -4.60 -12.17
CA LEU A 68 20.82 -5.66 -12.11
C LEU A 68 22.23 -5.06 -12.15
N PRO A 69 23.22 -5.70 -11.48
CA PRO A 69 24.63 -5.32 -11.62
C PRO A 69 25.12 -5.41 -13.05
N PHE A 70 26.06 -4.53 -13.39
CA PHE A 70 26.82 -4.69 -14.62
C PHE A 70 27.67 -5.96 -14.59
N LEU A 71 28.51 -6.10 -13.56
CA LEU A 71 29.52 -7.16 -13.47
C LEU A 71 28.88 -8.50 -13.09
N GLY A 72 29.20 -9.55 -13.86
CA GLY A 72 28.73 -10.92 -13.66
C GLY A 72 27.32 -11.21 -14.20
N ILE A 73 26.60 -10.19 -14.68
CA ILE A 73 25.24 -10.32 -15.21
C ILE A 73 25.09 -9.57 -16.53
N ILE A 74 25.00 -8.25 -16.52
CA ILE A 74 24.74 -7.48 -17.74
C ILE A 74 25.93 -7.58 -18.70
N ASP A 75 27.17 -7.55 -18.21
CA ASP A 75 28.38 -7.76 -19.01
C ASP A 75 28.34 -9.11 -19.76
N LYS A 76 27.92 -10.18 -19.08
CA LYS A 76 27.79 -11.53 -19.66
C LYS A 76 26.67 -11.64 -20.67
N VAL A 77 25.56 -10.97 -20.43
CA VAL A 77 24.46 -10.92 -21.39
C VAL A 77 24.83 -10.09 -22.62
N LEU A 78 25.50 -8.95 -22.44
CA LEU A 78 25.98 -8.10 -23.53
C LEU A 78 27.08 -8.78 -24.35
N GLU A 79 28.00 -9.51 -23.70
CA GLU A 79 29.01 -10.35 -24.35
C GLU A 79 28.33 -11.38 -25.27
N PHE A 80 27.32 -12.09 -24.77
CA PHE A 80 26.53 -13.03 -25.55
C PHE A 80 25.78 -12.35 -26.71
N LEU A 81 25.05 -11.26 -26.43
CA LEU A 81 24.30 -10.51 -27.45
C LEU A 81 25.21 -9.99 -28.57
N LYS A 82 26.45 -9.60 -28.24
CA LYS A 82 27.46 -9.15 -29.21
C LYS A 82 28.02 -10.31 -30.03
N LEU A 83 28.34 -11.43 -29.39
CA LEU A 83 28.84 -12.63 -30.09
C LEU A 83 27.82 -13.18 -31.09
N GLU A 84 26.53 -13.10 -30.76
CA GLU A 84 25.42 -13.48 -31.64
C GLU A 84 25.04 -12.39 -32.67
N GLU A 85 25.74 -11.25 -32.67
CA GLU A 85 25.51 -10.09 -33.54
C GLU A 85 24.09 -9.51 -33.42
N PHE A 86 23.48 -9.61 -32.23
CA PHE A 86 22.19 -8.98 -31.92
C PHE A 86 22.33 -7.51 -31.54
N VAL A 87 23.49 -7.11 -31.01
CA VAL A 87 23.78 -5.72 -30.64
C VAL A 87 25.17 -5.31 -31.11
N ASP A 88 25.32 -4.02 -31.39
CA ASP A 88 26.59 -3.38 -31.75
C ASP A 88 26.94 -2.28 -30.75
N ILE A 89 28.23 -1.92 -30.71
CA ILE A 89 28.73 -0.80 -29.92
C ILE A 89 29.00 0.39 -30.86
N THR A 90 28.29 1.50 -30.66
CA THR A 90 28.42 2.70 -31.51
C THR A 90 29.39 3.73 -30.98
N GLY A 91 29.76 3.65 -29.69
CA GLY A 91 30.66 4.60 -29.04
C GLY A 91 30.74 4.38 -27.54
N ALA A 92 31.33 5.36 -26.84
CA ALA A 92 31.41 5.39 -25.39
C ALA A 92 31.10 6.81 -24.88
N GLU A 93 30.30 6.92 -23.82
CA GLU A 93 29.99 8.18 -23.16
C GLU A 93 30.66 8.26 -21.78
N GLY A 94 31.47 9.31 -21.55
CA GLY A 94 31.93 9.65 -20.21
C GLY A 94 33.03 8.77 -19.60
N GLY A 95 33.68 7.88 -20.36
CA GLY A 95 34.83 7.11 -19.87
C GLY A 95 35.33 6.00 -20.78
N PHE A 96 36.39 5.29 -20.33
CA PHE A 96 36.99 4.12 -21.01
C PHE A 96 36.50 2.77 -20.45
N SER A 97 35.48 2.77 -19.58
CA SER A 97 34.95 1.54 -18.98
C SER A 97 33.93 0.86 -19.90
N GLU A 98 33.72 -0.44 -19.74
CA GLU A 98 32.68 -1.14 -20.50
C GLU A 98 31.26 -0.65 -20.14
N ARG A 99 31.07 -0.11 -18.93
CA ARG A 99 29.79 0.49 -18.50
C ARG A 99 29.41 1.74 -19.31
N SER A 100 30.41 2.45 -19.82
CA SER A 100 30.23 3.65 -20.65
C SER A 100 29.95 3.35 -22.13
N PHE A 101 30.10 2.09 -22.57
CA PHE A 101 29.80 1.73 -23.95
C PHE A 101 28.31 1.89 -24.26
N GLN A 102 28.03 2.45 -25.43
CA GLN A 102 26.70 2.60 -25.98
C GLN A 102 26.35 1.42 -26.87
N TYR A 103 25.26 0.74 -26.55
CA TYR A 103 24.76 -0.42 -27.25
C TYR A 103 23.53 -0.04 -28.07
N VAL A 104 23.49 -0.51 -29.31
CA VAL A 104 22.35 -0.39 -30.23
C VAL A 104 22.00 -1.75 -30.80
N ILE A 105 20.77 -1.91 -31.28
CA ILE A 105 20.37 -3.15 -31.95
C ILE A 105 21.02 -3.26 -33.33
N ALA A 106 21.70 -4.37 -33.55
CA ALA A 106 22.28 -4.77 -34.83
C ALA A 106 21.23 -5.45 -35.73
N ASN A 107 21.60 -5.76 -36.97
CA ASN A 107 20.66 -6.28 -37.96
C ASN A 107 19.97 -7.58 -37.51
N LYS A 108 20.72 -8.61 -37.05
CA LYS A 108 20.10 -9.85 -36.54
C LYS A 108 19.24 -9.61 -35.29
N GLY A 109 19.60 -8.61 -34.49
CA GLY A 109 18.82 -8.23 -33.31
C GLY A 109 17.45 -7.67 -33.66
N ARG A 110 17.32 -6.97 -34.82
CA ARG A 110 16.02 -6.50 -35.33
C ARG A 110 15.10 -7.65 -35.70
N ASP A 111 15.63 -8.75 -36.21
CA ASP A 111 14.82 -9.92 -36.50
C ASP A 111 14.42 -10.63 -35.20
N LYS A 112 15.37 -10.81 -34.27
CA LYS A 112 15.12 -11.48 -33.00
C LYS A 112 14.11 -10.74 -32.11
N ILE A 113 14.18 -9.41 -32.06
CA ILE A 113 13.33 -8.63 -31.14
C ILE A 113 11.84 -8.78 -31.46
N HIS A 114 11.45 -8.98 -32.72
CA HIS A 114 10.04 -9.20 -33.07
C HIS A 114 9.48 -10.47 -32.40
N GLU A 115 10.23 -11.58 -32.43
CA GLU A 115 9.88 -12.84 -31.73
C GLU A 115 9.84 -12.65 -30.21
N VAL A 116 10.73 -11.83 -29.65
CA VAL A 116 10.76 -11.55 -28.20
C VAL A 116 9.54 -10.72 -27.77
N LEU A 117 9.17 -9.69 -28.54
CA LEU A 117 8.00 -8.84 -28.29
C LEU A 117 6.68 -9.60 -28.51
N GLU A 118 6.69 -10.65 -29.33
CA GLU A 118 5.57 -11.57 -29.43
C GLU A 118 5.31 -12.35 -28.13
N ARG A 119 6.33 -12.56 -27.30
CA ARG A 119 6.19 -13.26 -26.01
C ARG A 119 5.89 -12.30 -24.86
N SER A 120 6.59 -11.18 -24.76
CA SER A 120 6.34 -10.15 -23.75
C SER A 120 6.97 -8.82 -24.12
N GLN A 121 6.24 -7.72 -24.00
CA GLN A 121 6.77 -6.37 -24.26
C GLN A 121 7.40 -5.70 -23.03
N TYR A 122 7.48 -6.40 -21.89
CA TYR A 122 8.04 -5.84 -20.67
C TYR A 122 9.53 -5.46 -20.82
N ALA A 123 9.85 -4.20 -20.53
CA ALA A 123 11.19 -3.65 -20.49
C ALA A 123 11.32 -2.75 -19.26
N GLY A 124 12.01 -3.22 -18.23
CA GLY A 124 12.08 -2.55 -16.93
C GLY A 124 12.87 -3.36 -15.91
N PRO A 125 12.65 -3.12 -14.60
CA PRO A 125 13.32 -3.86 -13.53
C PRO A 125 13.19 -5.38 -13.72
N ALA A 126 14.30 -6.09 -13.64
CA ALA A 126 14.31 -7.53 -13.77
C ALA A 126 13.43 -8.14 -12.66
N PRO A 127 12.54 -9.08 -13.00
CA PRO A 127 11.68 -9.70 -12.02
C PRO A 127 12.48 -10.55 -11.03
N VAL A 128 11.90 -10.73 -9.85
CA VAL A 128 12.38 -11.73 -8.90
C VAL A 128 11.67 -13.06 -9.15
N PRO A 129 12.33 -14.21 -9.02
CA PRO A 129 11.65 -15.50 -9.12
C PRO A 129 10.49 -15.62 -8.12
N PHE A 130 9.39 -16.24 -8.53
CA PHE A 130 8.19 -16.39 -7.70
C PHE A 130 8.45 -17.00 -6.33
N GLN A 131 9.36 -17.97 -6.25
CA GLN A 131 9.71 -18.56 -4.96
C GLN A 131 10.40 -17.56 -4.02
N GLN A 132 11.27 -16.68 -4.53
CA GLN A 132 11.90 -15.62 -3.73
C GLN A 132 10.86 -14.62 -3.21
N TYR A 133 9.83 -14.29 -4.01
CA TYR A 133 8.69 -13.51 -3.56
C TYR A 133 7.94 -14.19 -2.41
N ILE A 134 7.63 -15.49 -2.54
CA ILE A 134 6.96 -16.25 -1.48
C ILE A 134 7.74 -16.22 -0.18
N ASP A 135 9.04 -16.49 -0.24
CA ASP A 135 9.89 -16.58 0.94
C ASP A 135 10.01 -15.21 1.62
N MET A 136 10.12 -14.14 0.83
CA MET A 136 10.18 -12.78 1.33
C MET A 136 8.87 -12.32 2.00
N VAL A 137 7.70 -12.72 1.49
CA VAL A 137 6.43 -12.43 2.17
C VAL A 137 6.35 -13.16 3.51
N LYS A 138 6.77 -14.43 3.57
CA LYS A 138 6.77 -15.22 4.82
C LYS A 138 7.69 -14.63 5.88
N LEU A 139 8.84 -14.10 5.50
CA LEU A 139 9.79 -13.46 6.42
C LEU A 139 9.25 -12.15 7.03
N GLN A 140 8.28 -11.50 6.38
CA GLN A 140 7.76 -10.17 6.77
C GLN A 140 6.32 -10.23 7.33
N ASN A 141 5.91 -11.42 7.77
CA ASN A 141 4.54 -11.79 8.09
C ASN A 141 3.89 -10.86 9.13
N VAL A 142 2.67 -10.38 8.84
CA VAL A 142 1.85 -9.54 9.74
C VAL A 142 1.43 -10.30 11.00
N GLY A 143 1.22 -11.61 10.90
CA GLY A 143 0.71 -12.46 11.97
C GLY A 143 1.61 -12.64 13.19
N GLU A 144 2.89 -12.27 13.09
CA GLU A 144 3.82 -12.29 14.24
C GLU A 144 3.90 -10.94 14.96
N MET A 145 3.21 -9.91 14.47
CA MET A 145 3.21 -8.61 15.12
C MET A 145 2.38 -8.64 16.41
N VAL A 146 3.03 -8.33 17.52
CA VAL A 146 2.37 -8.13 18.81
C VAL A 146 2.11 -6.64 18.98
N ILE A 147 0.83 -6.26 18.89
CA ILE A 147 0.35 -4.92 19.13
C ILE A 147 -0.18 -4.84 20.55
N ASP A 148 0.47 -4.02 21.38
CA ASP A 148 0.05 -3.80 22.76
C ASP A 148 -0.99 -2.68 22.90
N GLN A 149 -1.56 -2.56 24.10
CA GLN A 149 -2.60 -1.55 24.41
C GLN A 149 -2.08 -0.12 24.29
N ALA A 150 -0.79 0.11 24.54
CA ALA A 150 -0.17 1.43 24.44
C ALA A 150 -0.07 1.88 22.97
N ALA A 151 0.36 0.98 22.09
CA ALA A 151 0.41 1.19 20.64
C ALA A 151 -0.98 1.45 20.05
N ILE A 152 -2.01 0.73 20.52
CA ILE A 152 -3.41 0.98 20.15
C ILE A 152 -3.82 2.41 20.51
N ARG A 153 -3.64 2.80 21.78
CA ARG A 153 -4.03 4.15 22.24
C ARG A 153 -3.28 5.25 21.49
N GLN A 154 -2.01 5.03 21.20
CA GLN A 154 -1.19 5.97 20.44
C GLN A 154 -1.70 6.11 18.99
N ALA A 155 -1.95 5.00 18.31
CA ALA A 155 -2.43 5.01 16.94
C ALA A 155 -3.81 5.65 16.81
N PHE A 156 -4.70 5.47 17.80
CA PHE A 156 -6.01 6.11 17.85
C PHE A 156 -6.03 7.49 18.50
N GLY A 157 -4.89 8.02 18.98
CA GLY A 157 -4.85 9.28 19.75
C GLY A 157 -5.33 10.53 18.99
N HIS A 158 -5.46 10.44 17.67
CA HIS A 158 -5.98 11.50 16.80
C HIS A 158 -7.49 11.35 16.48
N ILE A 159 -8.14 10.31 17.01
CA ILE A 159 -9.56 9.98 16.79
C ILE A 159 -10.23 9.84 18.15
N VAL A 160 -11.46 10.32 18.28
CA VAL A 160 -12.25 10.08 19.50
C VAL A 160 -12.90 8.71 19.38
N VAL A 161 -12.39 7.73 20.14
CA VAL A 161 -12.87 6.34 20.17
C VAL A 161 -13.02 5.91 21.62
N SER A 162 -14.13 5.23 21.97
CA SER A 162 -14.30 4.68 23.32
C SER A 162 -13.27 3.61 23.65
N GLU A 163 -12.84 3.55 24.91
CA GLU A 163 -11.97 2.47 25.42
C GLU A 163 -12.56 1.08 25.14
N LYS A 164 -13.88 0.92 25.28
CA LYS A 164 -14.58 -0.34 24.95
C LYS A 164 -14.41 -0.77 23.49
N MET A 165 -14.31 0.19 22.56
CA MET A 165 -14.07 -0.10 21.15
C MET A 165 -12.59 -0.42 20.90
N LEU A 166 -11.66 0.29 21.55
CA LEU A 166 -10.23 -0.02 21.51
C LEU A 166 -9.94 -1.44 22.01
N ASP A 167 -10.60 -1.86 23.10
CA ASP A 167 -10.49 -3.21 23.67
C ASP A 167 -11.00 -4.31 22.72
N LYS A 168 -11.87 -3.97 21.75
CA LYS A 168 -12.30 -4.89 20.68
C LYS A 168 -11.36 -4.88 19.49
N ILE A 169 -10.83 -3.70 19.12
CA ILE A 169 -9.94 -3.52 17.97
C ILE A 169 -8.58 -4.18 18.22
N GLY A 170 -8.03 -4.05 19.42
CA GLY A 170 -6.71 -4.57 19.75
C GLY A 170 -6.53 -6.07 19.46
N PRO A 171 -7.37 -6.94 20.05
CA PRO A 171 -7.35 -8.37 19.74
C PRO A 171 -7.59 -8.67 18.26
N ALA A 172 -8.45 -7.89 17.59
CA ALA A 172 -8.75 -8.07 16.18
C ALA A 172 -7.53 -7.78 15.28
N ALA A 173 -6.81 -6.70 15.56
CA ALA A 173 -5.57 -6.35 14.88
C ALA A 173 -4.49 -7.42 15.10
N ASN A 174 -4.32 -7.88 16.35
CA ASN A 174 -3.36 -8.96 16.70
C ASN A 174 -3.69 -10.30 16.06
N SER A 175 -4.96 -10.58 15.77
CA SER A 175 -5.33 -11.82 15.09
C SER A 175 -4.79 -11.88 13.65
N ALA A 176 -4.49 -10.72 13.05
CA ALA A 176 -4.03 -10.56 11.66
C ALA A 176 -4.86 -11.33 10.63
N ARG A 177 -6.18 -11.50 10.84
CA ARG A 177 -7.05 -12.25 9.92
C ARG A 177 -8.04 -11.35 9.18
N SER A 178 -9.21 -11.18 9.77
CA SER A 178 -10.32 -10.47 9.15
C SER A 178 -11.15 -9.73 10.20
N LEU A 179 -11.53 -8.52 9.84
CA LEU A 179 -12.34 -7.64 10.65
C LEU A 179 -13.55 -7.16 9.86
N PHE A 180 -14.71 -7.13 10.52
CA PHE A 180 -15.93 -6.53 9.98
C PHE A 180 -16.30 -5.31 10.83
N LEU A 181 -16.27 -4.13 10.22
CA LEU A 181 -16.74 -2.88 10.78
C LEU A 181 -18.14 -2.59 10.24
N TYR A 182 -19.14 -2.53 11.11
CA TYR A 182 -20.52 -2.25 10.71
C TYR A 182 -21.18 -1.21 11.61
N GLY A 183 -22.17 -0.50 11.09
CA GLY A 183 -22.93 0.50 11.84
C GLY A 183 -23.38 1.67 10.96
N PRO A 184 -24.08 2.65 11.52
CA PRO A 184 -24.64 3.76 10.76
C PRO A 184 -23.58 4.53 9.94
N PRO A 185 -23.96 5.12 8.80
CA PRO A 185 -23.04 5.94 8.01
C PRO A 185 -22.63 7.21 8.76
N GLY A 186 -21.41 7.66 8.52
CA GLY A 186 -20.88 8.89 9.13
C GLY A 186 -20.23 8.72 10.51
N ASN A 187 -20.13 7.50 11.06
CA ASN A 187 -19.50 7.28 12.37
C ASN A 187 -18.00 6.94 12.32
N GLY A 188 -17.35 7.07 11.17
CA GLY A 188 -15.89 6.96 11.06
C GLY A 188 -15.34 5.53 10.93
N LYS A 189 -16.10 4.58 10.36
CA LYS A 189 -15.61 3.21 10.07
C LYS A 189 -14.31 3.22 9.24
N THR A 190 -14.28 4.01 8.17
CA THR A 190 -13.08 4.20 7.34
C THR A 190 -11.94 4.71 8.21
N THR A 191 -12.14 5.80 8.97
CA THR A 191 -11.15 6.37 9.89
C THR A 191 -10.64 5.36 10.94
N ILE A 192 -11.50 4.46 11.44
CA ILE A 192 -11.08 3.37 12.32
C ILE A 192 -10.19 2.37 11.56
N ALA A 193 -10.54 1.98 10.34
CA ALA A 193 -9.70 1.13 9.50
C ALA A 193 -8.35 1.78 9.18
N GLU A 194 -8.29 3.11 8.99
CA GLU A 194 -7.03 3.85 8.85
C GLU A 194 -6.19 3.79 10.13
N GLY A 195 -6.83 3.96 11.29
CA GLY A 195 -6.19 3.79 12.60
C GLY A 195 -5.54 2.41 12.74
N ILE A 196 -6.26 1.36 12.33
CA ILE A 196 -5.74 -0.02 12.31
C ILE A 196 -4.55 -0.15 11.35
N SER A 197 -4.63 0.44 10.16
CA SER A 197 -3.50 0.43 9.21
C SER A 197 -2.26 1.11 9.80
N ASN A 198 -2.44 2.22 10.51
CA ASN A 198 -1.35 2.94 11.17
C ASN A 198 -0.74 2.13 12.33
N MET A 199 -1.54 1.30 13.01
CA MET A 199 -1.05 0.40 14.06
C MET A 199 -0.13 -0.69 13.53
N LEU A 200 -0.38 -1.23 12.32
CA LEU A 200 0.50 -2.23 11.72
C LEU A 200 1.92 -1.69 11.56
N GLY A 201 2.04 -0.39 11.26
CA GLY A 201 3.31 0.33 11.19
C GLY A 201 4.35 -0.35 10.29
N GLY A 202 5.61 0.04 10.44
CA GLY A 202 6.72 -0.68 9.81
C GLY A 202 6.79 -0.63 8.29
N TYR A 203 7.72 -1.44 7.79
CA TYR A 203 8.18 -1.43 6.42
C TYR A 203 8.22 -2.85 5.86
N VAL A 204 8.02 -2.97 4.54
CA VAL A 204 8.13 -4.24 3.82
C VAL A 204 8.88 -4.05 2.50
N LEU A 205 9.46 -5.14 2.02
CA LEU A 205 10.10 -5.26 0.73
C LEU A 205 9.09 -5.76 -0.30
N ILE A 206 8.95 -4.98 -1.36
CA ILE A 206 8.04 -5.27 -2.49
C ILE A 206 8.89 -5.29 -3.76
N PRO A 207 8.87 -6.38 -4.54
CA PRO A 207 9.59 -6.40 -5.80
C PRO A 207 8.80 -5.62 -6.85
N TYR A 208 9.50 -5.05 -7.83
CA TYR A 208 8.84 -4.41 -8.96
C TYR A 208 7.93 -5.40 -9.70
N THR A 209 8.48 -6.55 -10.02
CA THR A 209 7.84 -7.63 -10.78
C THR A 209 8.31 -8.99 -10.29
N VAL A 210 7.50 -10.01 -10.56
CA VAL A 210 7.74 -11.40 -10.20
C VAL A 210 7.68 -12.26 -11.46
N GLU A 211 8.58 -13.23 -11.59
CA GLU A 211 8.65 -14.16 -12.72
C GLU A 211 8.19 -15.56 -12.33
N ILE A 212 7.38 -16.16 -13.21
CA ILE A 212 7.01 -17.58 -13.14
C ILE A 212 6.76 -18.14 -14.54
N ASP A 213 7.48 -19.21 -14.89
CA ASP A 213 7.38 -19.90 -16.19
C ASP A 213 7.50 -18.96 -17.40
N GLY A 214 8.40 -17.97 -17.32
CA GLY A 214 8.61 -16.95 -18.35
C GLY A 214 7.51 -15.86 -18.39
N GLN A 215 6.50 -15.93 -17.53
CA GLN A 215 5.48 -14.88 -17.38
C GLN A 215 5.90 -13.89 -16.30
N ILE A 216 5.53 -12.62 -16.51
CA ILE A 216 5.86 -11.53 -15.59
C ILE A 216 4.57 -11.06 -14.94
N ILE A 217 4.58 -10.97 -13.61
CA ILE A 217 3.52 -10.42 -12.78
C ILE A 217 4.02 -9.12 -12.18
N LYS A 218 3.36 -8.00 -12.48
CA LYS A 218 3.66 -6.70 -11.89
C LYS A 218 3.00 -6.59 -10.51
N VAL A 219 3.84 -6.41 -9.49
CA VAL A 219 3.42 -6.36 -8.08
C VAL A 219 3.49 -4.93 -7.55
N PHE A 220 4.62 -4.25 -7.79
CA PHE A 220 4.74 -2.86 -7.38
C PHE A 220 3.76 -1.97 -8.14
N ASP A 221 3.15 -1.06 -7.39
CA ASP A 221 2.06 -0.20 -7.81
C ASP A 221 2.21 1.12 -7.06
N PRO A 222 2.59 2.22 -7.73
CA PRO A 222 2.85 3.50 -7.07
C PRO A 222 1.60 4.12 -6.43
N LEU A 223 0.39 3.67 -6.79
CA LEU A 223 -0.85 4.14 -6.16
C LEU A 223 -1.07 3.51 -4.78
N ASN A 224 -0.62 2.26 -4.60
CA ASN A 224 -0.84 1.47 -3.40
C ASN A 224 0.40 1.34 -2.51
N HIS A 225 1.60 1.54 -3.07
CA HIS A 225 2.87 1.32 -2.39
C HIS A 225 3.61 2.63 -2.15
N GLN A 226 3.57 3.10 -0.90
CA GLN A 226 4.34 4.27 -0.48
C GLN A 226 5.80 3.91 -0.26
N VAL A 227 6.66 4.32 -1.19
CA VAL A 227 8.11 4.09 -1.14
C VAL A 227 8.76 4.90 -0.03
N VAL A 228 9.65 4.24 0.71
CA VAL A 228 10.47 4.82 1.78
C VAL A 228 11.93 4.86 1.36
N GLN A 229 12.42 3.78 0.74
CA GLN A 229 13.77 3.68 0.22
C GLN A 229 13.78 2.88 -1.08
N GLN A 230 14.45 3.44 -2.09
CA GLN A 230 14.82 2.73 -3.30
C GLN A 230 16.30 2.35 -3.20
N ASN A 231 16.59 1.08 -3.43
CA ASN A 231 17.95 0.59 -3.43
C ASN A 231 18.63 0.93 -4.76
N ALA A 232 19.82 1.52 -4.68
CA ALA A 232 20.66 1.74 -5.85
C ALA A 232 21.39 0.44 -6.20
N VAL A 233 21.64 0.23 -7.49
CA VAL A 233 22.50 -0.87 -7.93
C VAL A 233 23.91 -0.59 -7.45
N GLY A 234 24.50 -1.56 -6.76
CA GLY A 234 25.88 -1.50 -6.31
C GLY A 234 26.86 -1.56 -7.47
N HIS A 235 27.80 -0.62 -7.48
CA HIS A 235 28.90 -0.60 -8.43
C HIS A 235 30.15 -1.16 -7.75
N ALA A 236 30.37 -2.46 -7.88
CA ALA A 236 31.68 -3.02 -7.57
C ALA A 236 32.67 -2.49 -8.62
N GLU A 237 33.65 -1.71 -8.17
CA GLU A 237 34.82 -1.37 -8.98
C GLU A 237 35.84 -2.50 -8.84
N VAL A 238 36.40 -2.93 -9.96
CA VAL A 238 37.56 -3.81 -9.95
C VAL A 238 38.77 -2.91 -9.73
N ASP A 239 39.17 -2.73 -8.47
CA ASP A 239 40.39 -2.00 -8.12
C ASP A 239 41.60 -2.85 -8.53
N ALA A 240 41.96 -2.77 -9.82
CA ALA A 240 43.20 -3.32 -10.35
C ALA A 240 44.13 -2.14 -10.62
N PRO A 241 45.08 -1.82 -9.71
CA PRO A 241 45.92 -0.64 -9.86
C PRO A 241 46.73 -0.65 -11.17
N PHE A 242 47.04 -1.84 -11.73
CA PHE A 242 47.67 -2.01 -13.04
C PHE A 242 47.28 -3.37 -13.68
N PRO A 243 47.43 -3.54 -15.02
CA PRO A 243 47.15 -4.80 -15.70
C PRO A 243 47.99 -5.95 -15.12
N GLY A 244 47.33 -7.01 -14.62
CA GLY A 244 47.98 -8.19 -14.04
C GLY A 244 48.11 -8.20 -12.51
N ALA A 245 47.66 -7.15 -11.80
CA ALA A 245 47.63 -7.14 -10.34
C ALA A 245 46.50 -8.04 -9.78
N PRO A 246 46.67 -8.67 -8.59
CA PRO A 246 45.63 -9.46 -7.96
C PRO A 246 44.43 -8.56 -7.63
N VAL A 247 43.28 -8.89 -8.21
CA VAL A 247 42.00 -8.19 -7.99
C VAL A 247 41.62 -8.32 -6.52
N ARG A 248 41.64 -7.20 -5.80
CA ARG A 248 41.11 -7.16 -4.43
C ARG A 248 39.62 -6.87 -4.54
N GLN A 249 38.79 -7.91 -4.54
CA GLN A 249 37.35 -7.73 -4.40
C GLN A 249 37.07 -7.15 -3.01
N VAL A 250 36.85 -5.84 -2.93
CA VAL A 250 36.26 -5.25 -1.74
C VAL A 250 34.83 -5.80 -1.70
N SER A 251 34.57 -6.70 -0.75
CA SER A 251 33.26 -7.33 -0.58
C SER A 251 32.26 -6.34 0.03
N SER A 252 31.96 -5.26 -0.67
CA SER A 252 30.78 -4.44 -0.35
C SER A 252 29.54 -5.24 -0.76
N SER A 253 28.77 -5.67 0.22
CA SER A 253 27.46 -6.28 -0.02
C SER A 253 26.46 -5.15 -0.26
N PHE A 254 26.05 -4.96 -1.51
CA PHE A 254 25.01 -4.02 -1.87
C PHE A 254 23.63 -4.67 -1.78
N PRO A 255 22.57 -3.91 -1.45
CA PRO A 255 21.20 -4.44 -1.46
C PRO A 255 20.70 -4.71 -2.88
N ASP A 256 19.89 -5.75 -3.06
CA ASP A 256 19.25 -6.06 -4.34
C ASP A 256 18.24 -4.95 -4.73
N ALA A 257 18.55 -4.25 -5.82
CA ALA A 257 17.80 -3.12 -6.32
C ALA A 257 16.45 -3.48 -6.95
N ARG A 258 16.15 -4.77 -7.15
CA ARG A 258 14.84 -5.25 -7.63
C ARG A 258 13.76 -5.13 -6.55
N TRP A 259 14.16 -4.96 -5.28
CA TRP A 259 13.27 -4.78 -4.14
C TRP A 259 13.21 -3.31 -3.71
N VAL A 260 12.00 -2.88 -3.37
CA VAL A 260 11.72 -1.53 -2.88
C VAL A 260 11.22 -1.60 -1.45
N VAL A 261 11.78 -0.77 -0.56
CA VAL A 261 11.28 -0.64 0.81
C VAL A 261 10.08 0.30 0.78
N CYS A 262 8.92 -0.23 1.15
CA CYS A 262 7.68 0.51 1.24
C CYS A 262 7.17 0.50 2.69
N LYS A 263 6.32 1.46 3.05
CA LYS A 263 5.45 1.26 4.23
C LYS A 263 4.59 0.02 4.00
N ARG A 264 4.18 -0.66 5.08
CA ARG A 264 3.18 -1.75 4.99
C ARG A 264 1.99 -1.29 4.12
N PRO A 265 1.62 -2.03 3.06
CA PRO A 265 0.63 -1.59 2.09
C PRO A 265 -0.72 -1.30 2.74
N ARG A 266 -1.41 -0.30 2.20
CA ARG A 266 -2.80 -0.02 2.54
C ARG A 266 -3.58 0.08 1.23
N VAL A 267 -4.18 -1.04 0.83
CA VAL A 267 -5.04 -1.09 -0.35
C VAL A 267 -6.48 -0.82 0.09
N VAL A 268 -7.13 0.15 -0.54
CA VAL A 268 -8.53 0.50 -0.24
C VAL A 268 -9.34 0.44 -1.52
N VAL A 269 -10.46 -0.27 -1.48
CA VAL A 269 -11.41 -0.40 -2.59
C VAL A 269 -12.83 -0.15 -2.09
N GLY A 270 -13.66 0.45 -2.92
CA GLY A 270 -15.05 0.79 -2.61
C GLY A 270 -16.07 -0.01 -3.43
N GLY A 271 -17.14 0.67 -3.87
CA GLY A 271 -18.21 0.08 -4.69
C GLY A 271 -17.78 -0.30 -6.11
N GLU A 272 -16.62 0.20 -6.56
CA GLU A 272 -16.03 -0.10 -7.86
C GLU A 272 -15.34 -1.47 -7.93
N LEU A 273 -15.16 -2.15 -6.80
CA LEU A 273 -14.53 -3.47 -6.75
C LEU A 273 -15.35 -4.49 -7.58
N ILE A 274 -14.67 -5.15 -8.51
CA ILE A 274 -15.19 -6.28 -9.28
C ILE A 274 -14.38 -7.56 -8.99
N LEU A 275 -14.99 -8.74 -9.21
CA LEU A 275 -14.38 -10.03 -8.86
C LEU A 275 -13.08 -10.29 -9.63
N GLU A 276 -13.00 -9.82 -10.87
CA GLU A 276 -11.85 -9.99 -11.75
C GLU A 276 -10.59 -9.30 -11.21
N GLN A 277 -10.75 -8.24 -10.39
CA GLN A 277 -9.63 -7.58 -9.72
C GLN A 277 -9.03 -8.39 -8.57
N LEU A 278 -9.64 -9.52 -8.23
CA LEU A 278 -9.13 -10.52 -7.30
C LEU A 278 -8.37 -11.64 -8.02
N GLU A 279 -8.27 -11.60 -9.34
CA GLU A 279 -7.50 -12.54 -10.16
C GLU A 279 -6.29 -11.85 -10.81
N LEU A 280 -5.38 -12.64 -11.38
CA LEU A 280 -4.32 -12.10 -12.22
C LEU A 280 -4.93 -11.52 -13.51
N ILE A 281 -4.77 -10.22 -13.72
CA ILE A 281 -5.28 -9.55 -14.91
C ILE A 281 -4.19 -9.55 -15.98
N PHE A 282 -4.43 -10.24 -17.09
CA PHE A 282 -3.49 -10.24 -18.21
C PHE A 282 -3.71 -9.02 -19.11
N ASP A 283 -2.64 -8.27 -19.37
CA ASP A 283 -2.61 -7.22 -20.40
C ASP A 283 -2.24 -7.87 -21.75
N PRO A 284 -3.16 -7.92 -22.73
CA PRO A 284 -2.89 -8.56 -24.02
C PRO A 284 -1.93 -7.78 -24.91
N SER A 285 -1.76 -6.47 -24.66
CA SER A 285 -0.83 -5.62 -25.40
C SER A 285 0.58 -5.78 -24.86
N ALA A 286 0.76 -5.59 -23.55
CA ALA A 286 2.07 -5.74 -22.92
C ALA A 286 2.50 -7.20 -22.72
N LYS A 287 1.54 -8.14 -22.73
CA LYS A 287 1.71 -9.57 -22.48
C LYS A 287 2.39 -9.83 -21.14
N ILE A 288 1.82 -9.22 -20.11
CA ILE A 288 2.20 -9.38 -18.70
C ILE A 288 0.93 -9.44 -17.84
N TYR A 289 1.07 -9.90 -16.61
CA TYR A 289 0.00 -9.89 -15.63
C TYR A 289 0.15 -8.73 -14.67
N GLU A 290 -0.96 -8.17 -14.25
CA GLU A 290 -1.07 -7.30 -13.07
C GLU A 290 -1.47 -8.15 -11.86
N ALA A 291 -0.79 -7.97 -10.73
CA ALA A 291 -1.15 -8.64 -9.48
C ALA A 291 -2.50 -8.15 -8.95
N PRO A 292 -3.34 -9.03 -8.38
CA PRO A 292 -4.60 -8.64 -7.76
C PRO A 292 -4.37 -7.86 -6.45
N PHE A 293 -5.41 -7.17 -5.99
CA PHE A 293 -5.32 -6.28 -4.82
C PHE A 293 -4.82 -6.98 -3.55
N GLN A 294 -5.24 -8.22 -3.28
CA GLN A 294 -4.76 -8.96 -2.12
C GLN A 294 -3.26 -9.27 -2.18
N MET A 295 -2.71 -9.50 -3.39
CA MET A 295 -1.28 -9.78 -3.56
C MET A 295 -0.46 -8.50 -3.38
N LYS A 296 -0.99 -7.36 -3.83
CA LYS A 296 -0.42 -6.02 -3.58
C LYS A 296 -0.52 -5.63 -2.09
N ALA A 297 -1.57 -6.07 -1.41
CA ALA A 297 -1.78 -5.78 0.01
C ALA A 297 -0.97 -6.67 0.97
N ASN A 298 -0.24 -7.68 0.47
CA ASN A 298 0.53 -8.60 1.31
C ASN A 298 1.50 -7.85 2.24
N GLY A 299 1.58 -8.29 3.49
CA GLY A 299 2.32 -7.59 4.52
C GLY A 299 1.58 -6.38 5.10
N GLY A 300 0.30 -6.15 4.77
CA GLY A 300 -0.41 -4.93 5.12
C GLY A 300 -1.91 -5.12 5.33
N LEU A 301 -2.67 -4.07 4.98
CA LEU A 301 -4.12 -3.97 5.16
C LEU A 301 -4.83 -3.86 3.81
N PHE A 302 -5.93 -4.61 3.68
CA PHE A 302 -6.85 -4.51 2.55
C PHE A 302 -8.25 -4.14 3.05
N LEU A 303 -8.67 -2.89 2.79
CA LEU A 303 -9.96 -2.35 3.18
C LEU A 303 -10.94 -2.41 2.01
N ILE A 304 -12.09 -3.01 2.27
CA ILE A 304 -13.24 -2.99 1.36
C ILE A 304 -14.31 -2.13 2.02
N ASP A 305 -14.42 -0.90 1.54
CA ASP A 305 -15.40 0.06 2.02
C ASP A 305 -16.75 -0.10 1.29
N ASP A 306 -17.82 0.32 1.94
CA ASP A 306 -19.19 0.14 1.47
C ASP A 306 -19.50 -1.30 1.00
N PHE A 307 -18.97 -2.28 1.73
CA PHE A 307 -19.21 -3.69 1.47
C PHE A 307 -20.71 -4.00 1.47
N GLY A 308 -21.21 -4.62 0.40
CA GLY A 308 -22.65 -4.72 0.15
C GLY A 308 -23.16 -3.87 -1.01
N ARG A 309 -22.37 -2.90 -1.48
CA ARG A 309 -22.76 -1.96 -2.55
C ARG A 309 -21.96 -2.13 -3.83
N GLN A 310 -21.18 -3.21 -3.93
CA GLN A 310 -20.43 -3.57 -5.13
C GLN A 310 -21.37 -4.08 -6.24
N LYS A 311 -20.86 -4.09 -7.48
CA LYS A 311 -21.58 -4.69 -8.62
C LYS A 311 -21.81 -6.21 -8.47
N CYS A 312 -20.86 -6.89 -7.82
CA CYS A 312 -20.96 -8.32 -7.50
C CYS A 312 -21.73 -8.53 -6.19
N ARG A 313 -22.27 -9.74 -5.98
CA ARG A 313 -22.94 -10.04 -4.72
C ARG A 313 -21.89 -10.17 -3.61
N PRO A 314 -22.18 -9.69 -2.39
CA PRO A 314 -21.28 -9.87 -1.24
C PRO A 314 -20.84 -11.32 -1.03
N GLN A 315 -21.76 -12.26 -1.26
CA GLN A 315 -21.51 -13.70 -1.20
C GLN A 315 -20.41 -14.15 -2.17
N ASP A 316 -20.30 -13.56 -3.36
CA ASP A 316 -19.31 -13.97 -4.37
C ASP A 316 -17.89 -13.60 -3.92
N LEU A 317 -17.70 -12.37 -3.44
CA LEU A 317 -16.41 -11.89 -2.88
C LEU A 317 -15.98 -12.76 -1.69
N LEU A 318 -16.95 -13.08 -0.84
CA LEU A 318 -16.74 -13.84 0.37
C LEU A 318 -16.43 -15.32 0.07
N ASN A 319 -17.15 -15.93 -0.88
CA ASN A 319 -16.87 -17.28 -1.38
C ASN A 319 -15.46 -17.38 -1.96
N ARG A 320 -15.04 -16.34 -2.71
CA ARG A 320 -13.70 -16.28 -3.30
C ARG A 320 -12.59 -16.28 -2.25
N TRP A 321 -12.84 -15.75 -1.05
CA TRP A 321 -11.86 -15.68 0.04
C TRP A 321 -12.05 -16.70 1.16
N ILE A 322 -12.92 -17.70 1.00
CA ILE A 322 -13.06 -18.79 1.99
C ILE A 322 -11.69 -19.43 2.26
N VAL A 323 -11.02 -19.91 1.21
CA VAL A 323 -9.73 -20.60 1.33
C VAL A 323 -8.63 -19.63 1.79
N PRO A 324 -8.46 -18.44 1.17
CA PRO A 324 -7.48 -17.45 1.64
C PRO A 324 -7.57 -17.06 3.11
N LEU A 325 -8.78 -16.80 3.62
CA LEU A 325 -8.99 -16.41 5.02
C LEU A 325 -8.72 -17.55 6.02
N GLU A 326 -8.96 -18.80 5.61
CA GLU A 326 -8.74 -19.97 6.47
C GLU A 326 -7.30 -20.50 6.41
N LYS A 327 -6.71 -20.53 5.22
CA LYS A 327 -5.44 -21.22 4.94
C LYS A 327 -4.23 -20.30 4.76
N LYS A 328 -4.44 -18.98 4.69
CA LYS A 328 -3.37 -17.98 4.51
C LYS A 328 -2.59 -18.11 3.20
N PHE A 329 -3.23 -18.68 2.19
CA PHE A 329 -2.76 -18.65 0.81
C PHE A 329 -3.93 -18.55 -0.16
N ASP A 330 -3.68 -17.98 -1.32
CA ASP A 330 -4.62 -17.83 -2.41
C ASP A 330 -4.18 -18.65 -3.63
N TYR A 331 -5.15 -19.12 -4.41
CA TYR A 331 -4.88 -19.75 -5.69
C TYR A 331 -5.23 -18.78 -6.82
N LEU A 332 -4.23 -18.38 -7.58
CA LEU A 332 -4.40 -17.59 -8.80
C LEU A 332 -4.10 -18.45 -10.02
N ALA A 333 -4.74 -18.16 -11.15
CA ALA A 333 -4.50 -18.88 -12.39
C ALA A 333 -3.89 -17.97 -13.46
N LEU A 334 -2.88 -18.48 -14.16
CA LEU A 334 -2.41 -17.90 -15.42
C LEU A 334 -3.39 -18.25 -16.55
N GLN A 335 -3.36 -17.52 -17.66
CA GLN A 335 -4.15 -17.86 -18.86
C GLN A 335 -3.79 -19.23 -19.44
N THR A 336 -2.59 -19.74 -19.14
CA THR A 336 -2.16 -21.11 -19.47
C THR A 336 -2.93 -22.18 -18.69
N GLY A 337 -3.73 -21.80 -17.69
CA GLY A 337 -4.42 -22.70 -16.76
C GLY A 337 -3.57 -23.14 -15.57
N LYS A 338 -2.27 -22.79 -15.54
CA LYS A 338 -1.40 -23.09 -14.40
C LYS A 338 -1.90 -22.36 -13.16
N LYS A 339 -2.08 -23.10 -12.07
CA LYS A 339 -2.44 -22.56 -10.75
C LYS A 339 -1.19 -22.24 -9.94
N LEU A 340 -1.21 -21.07 -9.33
CA LEU A 340 -0.16 -20.53 -8.48
C LEU A 340 -0.69 -20.44 -7.05
N GLN A 341 0.09 -20.88 -6.08
CA GLN A 341 -0.21 -20.69 -4.67
C GLN A 341 0.52 -19.45 -4.17
N VAL A 342 -0.21 -18.37 -3.92
CA VAL A 342 0.32 -17.08 -3.48
C VAL A 342 0.08 -16.92 -1.99
N PRO A 343 1.03 -16.40 -1.19
CA PRO A 343 0.79 -16.07 0.20
C PRO A 343 -0.38 -15.09 0.33
N PHE A 344 -1.19 -15.28 1.36
CA PHE A 344 -2.29 -14.39 1.69
C PHE A 344 -2.09 -13.86 3.11
N ASP A 345 -1.10 -12.97 3.23
CA ASP A 345 -0.72 -12.33 4.47
C ASP A 345 -1.23 -10.89 4.51
N VAL A 346 -2.55 -10.78 4.65
CA VAL A 346 -3.27 -9.51 4.62
C VAL A 346 -4.23 -9.47 5.80
N LEU A 347 -4.29 -8.32 6.48
CA LEU A 347 -5.42 -7.99 7.36
C LEU A 347 -6.56 -7.44 6.50
N ILE A 348 -7.59 -8.25 6.26
CA ILE A 348 -8.77 -7.77 5.51
C ILE A 348 -9.72 -7.07 6.46
N VAL A 349 -10.16 -5.87 6.08
CA VAL A 349 -11.20 -5.13 6.78
C VAL A 349 -12.39 -4.92 5.84
N PHE A 350 -13.55 -5.41 6.23
CA PHE A 350 -14.81 -5.12 5.56
C PHE A 350 -15.50 -3.99 6.32
N SER A 351 -15.87 -2.90 5.65
CA SER A 351 -16.63 -1.78 6.22
C SER A 351 -17.99 -1.71 5.53
N THR A 352 -19.08 -1.66 6.31
CA THR A 352 -20.44 -1.56 5.75
C THR A 352 -21.37 -0.70 6.59
N ASN A 353 -22.35 -0.10 5.90
CA ASN A 353 -23.48 0.60 6.49
C ASN A 353 -24.69 -0.32 6.72
N LEU A 354 -24.65 -1.57 6.23
CA LEU A 354 -25.73 -2.54 6.31
C LEU A 354 -25.57 -3.45 7.53
N ASN A 355 -26.66 -4.09 7.97
CA ASN A 355 -26.57 -5.10 9.01
C ASN A 355 -25.81 -6.32 8.44
N PRO A 356 -24.83 -6.90 9.15
CA PRO A 356 -24.14 -8.10 8.70
C PRO A 356 -25.07 -9.26 8.31
N LYS A 357 -26.24 -9.39 8.97
CA LYS A 357 -27.24 -10.43 8.68
C LYS A 357 -27.91 -10.26 7.31
N ASP A 358 -27.94 -9.04 6.77
CA ASP A 358 -28.55 -8.75 5.48
C ASP A 358 -27.59 -9.00 4.31
N LEU A 359 -26.30 -9.15 4.61
CA LEU A 359 -25.24 -9.33 3.62
C LEU A 359 -24.95 -10.80 3.33
N VAL A 360 -24.90 -11.63 4.38
CA VAL A 360 -24.51 -13.04 4.31
C VAL A 360 -25.14 -13.89 5.40
N ASP A 361 -25.08 -15.20 5.21
CA ASP A 361 -25.56 -16.19 6.16
C ASP A 361 -24.66 -16.35 7.40
N ASP A 362 -25.19 -17.03 8.41
CA ASP A 362 -24.47 -17.30 9.66
C ASP A 362 -23.23 -18.16 9.45
N ALA A 363 -23.23 -19.04 8.44
CA ALA A 363 -22.09 -19.89 8.11
C ALA A 363 -20.89 -19.03 7.68
N PHE A 364 -21.11 -17.99 6.88
CA PHE A 364 -20.07 -17.08 6.46
C PHE A 364 -19.63 -16.15 7.59
N LEU A 365 -20.58 -15.60 8.35
CA LEU A 365 -20.25 -14.75 9.50
C LEU A 365 -19.32 -15.46 10.49
N ARG A 366 -19.39 -16.79 10.64
CA ARG A 366 -18.44 -17.57 11.47
C ARG A 366 -16.98 -17.47 11.01
N ARG A 367 -16.72 -17.26 9.71
CA ARG A 367 -15.37 -17.15 9.14
C ARG A 367 -14.74 -15.78 9.39
N ILE A 368 -15.56 -14.75 9.58
CA ILE A 368 -15.07 -13.42 9.95
C ILE A 368 -14.89 -13.37 11.47
N ARG A 369 -13.65 -13.40 11.94
CA ARG A 369 -13.33 -13.58 13.37
C ARG A 369 -13.87 -12.45 14.24
N HIS A 370 -13.64 -11.20 13.82
CA HIS A 370 -14.00 -10.03 14.61
C HIS A 370 -15.07 -9.21 13.91
N LYS A 371 -16.14 -8.89 14.65
CA LYS A 371 -17.24 -8.04 14.20
C LYS A 371 -17.36 -6.90 15.22
N ILE A 372 -17.09 -5.69 14.77
CA ILE A 372 -17.05 -4.51 15.62
C ILE A 372 -18.13 -3.56 15.11
N GLU A 373 -19.13 -3.35 15.95
CA GLU A 373 -20.13 -2.33 15.76
C GLU A 373 -19.52 -0.95 16.04
N VAL A 374 -19.73 -0.01 15.12
CA VAL A 374 -19.39 1.40 15.25
C VAL A 374 -20.69 2.19 15.42
N PRO A 375 -21.17 2.36 16.67
CA PRO A 375 -22.44 3.01 16.95
C PRO A 375 -22.35 4.53 16.77
N ASN A 376 -23.50 5.19 16.91
CA ASN A 376 -23.55 6.64 17.08
C ASN A 376 -22.78 7.06 18.34
N PRO A 377 -22.08 8.22 18.33
CA PRO A 377 -21.37 8.70 19.50
C PRO A 377 -22.34 9.08 20.62
N SER A 378 -21.92 8.84 21.87
CA SER A 378 -22.58 9.40 23.05
C SER A 378 -22.47 10.94 23.07
N PRO A 379 -23.32 11.66 23.83
CA PRO A 379 -23.22 13.12 23.94
C PRO A 379 -21.83 13.60 24.40
N ALA A 380 -21.16 12.83 25.27
CA ALA A 380 -19.81 13.15 25.72
C ALA A 380 -18.78 12.98 24.60
N GLU A 381 -18.83 11.88 23.85
CA GLU A 381 -17.95 11.65 22.70
C GLU A 381 -18.21 12.69 21.60
N PHE A 382 -19.47 12.99 21.31
CA PHE A 382 -19.85 14.01 20.33
C PHE A 382 -19.27 15.39 20.67
N ARG A 383 -19.32 15.78 21.96
CA ARG A 383 -18.66 16.99 22.47
C ARG A 383 -17.15 16.96 22.24
N SER A 384 -16.48 15.86 22.57
CA SER A 384 -15.04 15.71 22.36
C SER A 384 -14.65 15.77 20.88
N ILE A 385 -15.45 15.17 19.99
CA ILE A 385 -15.26 15.25 18.54
C ILE A 385 -15.37 16.71 18.09
N PHE A 386 -16.38 17.43 18.58
CA PHE A 386 -16.59 18.84 18.25
C PHE A 386 -15.41 19.71 18.67
N GLN A 387 -14.90 19.53 19.89
CA GLN A 387 -13.71 20.23 20.38
C GLN A 387 -12.47 19.96 19.49
N LEU A 388 -12.26 18.69 19.12
CA LEU A 388 -11.15 18.30 18.25
C LEU A 388 -11.26 18.95 16.86
N VAL A 389 -12.44 18.90 16.24
CA VAL A 389 -12.69 19.48 14.92
C VAL A 389 -12.55 21.00 14.94
N CYS A 390 -13.12 21.68 15.94
CA CYS A 390 -12.99 23.12 16.11
C CYS A 390 -11.52 23.54 16.21
N LYS A 391 -10.71 22.81 16.98
CA LYS A 391 -9.27 23.04 17.08
C LYS A 391 -8.57 22.88 15.73
N GLN A 392 -8.87 21.81 14.99
CA GLN A 392 -8.28 21.56 13.66
C GLN A 392 -8.65 22.63 12.64
N LYS A 393 -9.92 23.07 12.64
CA LYS A 393 -10.46 24.08 11.72
C LYS A 393 -10.27 25.53 12.20
N LYS A 394 -9.60 25.73 13.35
CA LYS A 394 -9.34 27.04 13.98
C LYS A 394 -10.62 27.84 14.27
N ILE A 395 -11.69 27.16 14.65
CA ILE A 395 -12.94 27.76 15.10
C ILE A 395 -12.92 27.81 16.63
N PRO A 396 -13.17 28.96 17.28
CA PRO A 396 -13.32 29.03 18.74
C PRO A 396 -14.48 28.17 19.21
N TYR A 397 -14.18 27.15 20.02
CA TYR A 397 -15.16 26.25 20.60
C TYR A 397 -16.01 26.97 21.66
N SER A 398 -17.33 26.67 21.68
CA SER A 398 -18.26 27.19 22.68
C SER A 398 -19.20 26.09 23.18
N ASP A 399 -19.18 25.84 24.49
CA ASP A 399 -20.14 24.93 25.15
C ASP A 399 -21.59 25.43 25.02
N ASP A 400 -21.80 26.76 25.06
CA ASP A 400 -23.12 27.35 24.88
C ASP A 400 -23.62 27.20 23.43
N GLY A 401 -22.71 27.35 22.45
CA GLY A 401 -23.00 27.09 21.05
C GLY A 401 -23.35 25.63 20.80
N LEU A 402 -22.57 24.69 21.35
CA LEU A 402 -22.88 23.26 21.25
C LEU A 402 -24.22 22.91 21.92
N ARG A 403 -24.52 23.50 23.08
CA ARG A 403 -25.80 23.30 23.76
C ARG A 403 -26.97 23.76 22.90
N HIS A 404 -26.87 24.95 22.31
CA HIS A 404 -27.86 25.48 21.37
C HIS A 404 -28.05 24.54 20.17
N LEU A 405 -26.96 24.10 19.55
CA LEU A 405 -26.98 23.12 18.46
C LEU A 405 -27.76 21.85 18.84
N ILE A 406 -27.44 21.23 19.98
CA ILE A 406 -28.08 19.98 20.42
C ILE A 406 -29.56 20.20 20.71
N GLN A 407 -29.92 21.25 21.46
CA GLN A 407 -31.31 21.50 21.85
C GLN A 407 -32.20 21.84 20.65
N GLU A 408 -31.76 22.78 19.80
CA GLU A 408 -32.58 23.30 18.71
C GLU A 408 -32.58 22.39 17.49
N HIS A 409 -31.42 21.84 17.10
CA HIS A 409 -31.28 21.12 15.84
C HIS A 409 -31.25 19.61 15.99
N TYR A 410 -30.95 19.05 17.16
CA TYR A 410 -30.99 17.59 17.36
C TYR A 410 -32.24 17.13 18.11
N MET A 411 -32.49 17.68 19.30
CA MET A 411 -33.58 17.20 20.16
C MET A 411 -34.96 17.53 19.57
N LYS A 412 -35.21 18.78 19.15
CA LYS A 412 -36.51 19.18 18.57
C LYS A 412 -36.84 18.46 17.26
N ALA A 413 -35.82 18.13 16.48
CA ALA A 413 -35.97 17.46 15.20
C ALA A 413 -35.83 15.93 15.27
N GLY A 414 -35.54 15.36 16.45
CA GLY A 414 -35.35 13.92 16.65
C GLY A 414 -34.16 13.34 15.86
N ARG A 415 -33.06 14.09 15.70
CA ARG A 415 -31.89 13.65 14.92
C ARG A 415 -30.90 12.88 15.77
N ASP A 416 -30.37 11.81 15.19
CA ASP A 416 -29.25 11.08 15.78
C ASP A 416 -27.94 11.87 15.72
N LEU A 417 -27.12 11.74 16.77
CA LEU A 417 -25.74 12.21 16.74
C LEU A 417 -24.91 11.31 15.82
N ARG A 418 -24.08 11.89 14.95
CA ARG A 418 -23.13 11.15 14.10
C ARG A 418 -21.74 11.75 14.20
N SER A 419 -20.70 10.92 14.14
CA SER A 419 -19.32 11.40 14.29
C SER A 419 -18.86 12.33 13.16
N CYS A 420 -19.53 12.31 12.00
CA CYS A 420 -19.23 13.21 10.88
C CYS A 420 -19.84 14.61 11.06
N HIS A 421 -20.98 14.73 11.76
CA HIS A 421 -21.69 16.01 11.83
C HIS A 421 -20.83 17.17 12.35
N PRO A 422 -19.96 17.02 13.37
CA PRO A 422 -19.11 18.13 13.80
C PRO A 422 -18.20 18.67 12.70
N ARG A 423 -17.63 17.78 11.86
CA ARG A 423 -16.80 18.16 10.71
C ARG A 423 -17.64 18.93 9.71
N ASP A 424 -18.73 18.34 9.27
CA ASP A 424 -19.57 18.87 8.19
C ASP A 424 -20.21 20.21 8.60
N LEU A 425 -20.70 20.32 9.85
CA LEU A 425 -21.26 21.56 10.39
C LEU A 425 -20.19 22.64 10.56
N CYS A 426 -18.97 22.29 10.99
CA CYS A 426 -17.88 23.27 11.04
C CYS A 426 -17.45 23.73 9.65
N ASP A 427 -17.50 22.87 8.63
CA ASP A 427 -17.29 23.26 7.23
C ASP A 427 -18.34 24.28 6.78
N GLN A 428 -19.61 24.04 7.08
CA GLN A 428 -20.67 25.01 6.80
C GLN A 428 -20.49 26.33 7.56
N ILE A 429 -20.04 26.31 8.83
CA ILE A 429 -19.73 27.54 9.58
C ILE A 429 -18.61 28.33 8.89
N LEU A 430 -17.57 27.66 8.39
CA LEU A 430 -16.47 28.31 7.67
C LEU A 430 -16.96 28.94 6.37
N ASP A 431 -17.79 28.23 5.60
CA ASP A 431 -18.33 28.72 4.34
C ASP A 431 -19.22 29.96 4.56
N GLU A 432 -20.12 29.93 5.55
CA GLU A 432 -20.98 31.07 5.91
C GLU A 432 -20.16 32.27 6.41
N ALA A 433 -19.16 32.03 7.28
CA ALA A 433 -18.31 33.09 7.80
C ALA A 433 -17.49 33.75 6.68
N LYS A 434 -16.95 32.94 5.75
CA LYS A 434 -16.20 33.41 4.59
C LYS A 434 -17.08 34.23 3.66
N TYR A 435 -18.28 33.76 3.32
CA TYR A 435 -19.23 34.49 2.47
C TYR A 435 -19.58 35.86 3.06
N ARG A 436 -19.76 35.94 4.37
CA ARG A 436 -20.14 37.16 5.09
C ARG A 436 -18.96 38.05 5.48
N SER A 437 -17.74 37.61 5.19
CA SER A 437 -16.51 38.32 5.58
C SER A 437 -16.41 38.57 7.10
N ILE A 438 -16.84 37.60 7.91
CA ILE A 438 -16.75 37.64 9.38
C ILE A 438 -15.86 36.51 9.90
N ALA A 439 -15.43 36.62 11.15
CA ALA A 439 -14.66 35.57 11.81
C ALA A 439 -15.55 34.33 12.11
N PRO A 440 -15.06 33.10 11.88
CA PRO A 440 -15.82 31.89 12.18
C PRO A 440 -15.96 31.73 13.70
N THR A 441 -17.18 31.55 14.19
CA THR A 441 -17.48 31.37 15.62
C THR A 441 -18.64 30.40 15.82
N MET A 442 -18.65 29.69 16.94
CA MET A 442 -19.79 28.85 17.37
C MET A 442 -20.89 29.67 18.07
N ASN A 443 -21.37 30.73 17.42
CA ASN A 443 -22.51 31.51 17.91
C ASN A 443 -23.83 30.95 17.36
N LYS A 444 -24.97 31.35 17.93
CA LYS A 444 -26.29 30.84 17.54
C LYS A 444 -26.59 31.07 16.05
N GLU A 445 -26.32 32.27 15.55
CA GLU A 445 -26.64 32.63 14.15
C GLU A 445 -25.90 31.76 13.13
N LEU A 446 -24.58 31.59 13.28
CA LEU A 446 -23.80 30.78 12.35
C LEU A 446 -24.12 29.29 12.47
N ILE A 447 -24.41 28.81 13.68
CA ILE A 447 -24.86 27.43 13.91
C ILE A 447 -26.20 27.17 13.21
N ASP A 448 -27.17 28.08 13.36
CA ASP A 448 -28.49 27.94 12.76
C ASP A 448 -28.39 27.89 11.24
N ARG A 449 -27.64 28.82 10.63
CA ARG A 449 -27.39 28.84 9.18
C ARG A 449 -26.69 27.58 8.68
N ALA A 450 -25.65 27.15 9.39
CA ALA A 450 -24.92 25.92 9.05
C ALA A 450 -25.84 24.68 9.10
N CYS A 451 -26.74 24.61 10.08
CA CYS A 451 -27.70 23.52 10.21
C CYS A 451 -28.77 23.57 9.14
N GLU A 452 -29.28 24.75 8.79
CA GLU A 452 -30.25 24.93 7.70
C GLU A 452 -29.66 24.52 6.35
N ALA A 453 -28.39 24.85 6.09
CA ALA A 453 -27.68 24.47 4.87
C ALA A 453 -27.41 22.96 4.80
N TYR A 454 -26.98 22.35 5.91
CA TYR A 454 -26.60 20.93 5.93
C TYR A 454 -27.78 19.97 6.06
N PHE A 455 -28.68 20.22 7.01
CA PHE A 455 -29.81 19.33 7.28
C PHE A 455 -30.98 19.68 6.37
N VAL A 456 -30.95 19.18 5.15
CA VAL A 456 -32.06 19.28 4.21
C VAL A 456 -33.30 18.64 4.82
N LYS A 457 -34.42 19.39 4.88
CA LYS A 457 -35.73 18.82 5.15
C LYS A 457 -36.17 18.05 3.92
N LEU A 458 -35.96 16.73 3.92
CA LEU A 458 -36.65 15.84 3.00
C LEU A 458 -38.11 15.82 3.48
N GLY A 459 -38.95 16.60 2.79
CA GLY A 459 -40.37 16.77 3.12
C GLY A 459 -41.19 15.50 2.99
#